data_AF-A0A0J6XN32-F1
#
_entry.id   AF-A0A0J6XN32-F1
#
_cell.length_a   1.000
_cell.length_b   1.000
_cell.length_c   1.000
_cell.angle_alpha   90.00
_cell.angle_beta   90.00
_cell.angle_gamma   90.00
#
_symmetry.space_group_name_H-M   'P 1'
#
loop_
_entity.id
_entity.type
_entity.pdbx_description
1 polymer ?
#
loop_
_entity_poly.entity_id
_entity_poly.type
_entity_poly.pdbx_seq_one_letter_code
_entity_poly.pdbx_strand_id
1 'polypeptide(L)'
;MILDLFAGPGGWSEGLSALGLRDVGIEIDGAVCATRAAAGHSTIRADVAAYPTAQLGGKVTGLIGSPPCQTFSAAGLRAGNTDLPLCHQALDDLARGHDTRATLRTGCADSRSLLVVEPLRYALDLRPEWIALEEVPAVLPLFEHTARLLAAAGYSTWAGVLNAADFGLPQTRRR
;
A
#
# COMPACT_ATOMS: atom_id res chain seq x y z
N MET A 1 -13.66 -2.51 10.17
CA MET A 1 -12.33 -3.09 10.48
C MET A 1 -11.27 -2.31 9.73
N ILE A 2 -10.05 -2.23 10.27
CA ILE A 2 -8.92 -1.62 9.57
C ILE A 2 -8.16 -2.75 8.86
N LEU A 3 -7.87 -2.58 7.58
CA LEU A 3 -7.13 -3.53 6.77
C LEU A 3 -5.73 -2.98 6.48
N ASP A 4 -4.70 -3.76 6.79
CA ASP A 4 -3.28 -3.41 6.56
C ASP A 4 -2.71 -4.22 5.40
N LEU A 5 -2.50 -3.58 4.25
CA LEU A 5 -1.91 -4.20 3.07
C LEU A 5 -0.39 -4.17 3.16
N PHE A 6 0.26 -5.29 2.85
CA PHE A 6 1.72 -5.44 2.95
C PHE A 6 2.19 -5.20 4.39
N ALA A 7 1.53 -5.90 5.30
CA ALA A 7 1.48 -5.54 6.71
C ALA A 7 2.84 -5.57 7.41
N GLY A 8 3.82 -6.30 6.85
CA GLY A 8 5.17 -6.38 7.39
C GLY A 8 5.15 -6.88 8.84
N PRO A 9 6.17 -6.61 9.66
CA PRO A 9 6.21 -7.10 11.04
C PRO A 9 5.21 -6.39 11.98
N GLY A 10 4.42 -5.41 11.52
CA GLY A 10 3.40 -4.74 12.34
C GLY A 10 3.67 -3.29 12.71
N GLY A 11 4.47 -2.54 11.94
CA GLY A 11 4.74 -1.13 12.25
C GLY A 11 3.46 -0.28 12.34
N TRP A 12 2.53 -0.45 11.39
CA TRP A 12 1.21 0.16 11.44
C TRP A 12 0.38 -0.34 12.62
N SER A 13 0.39 -1.65 12.86
CA SER A 13 -0.33 -2.29 13.96
C SER A 13 0.07 -1.77 15.34
N GLU A 14 1.37 -1.54 15.59
CA GLU A 14 1.87 -0.92 16.82
C GLU A 14 1.37 0.52 16.96
N GLY A 15 1.40 1.30 15.87
CA GLY A 15 0.87 2.66 15.85
C GLY A 15 -0.64 2.71 16.18
N LEU A 16 -1.42 1.79 15.63
CA LEU A 16 -2.85 1.67 15.92
C LEU A 16 -3.13 1.18 17.35
N SER A 17 -2.33 0.24 17.86
CA SER A 17 -2.45 -0.28 19.22
C SER A 17 -2.30 0.85 20.26
N ALA A 18 -1.38 1.79 20.04
CA ALA A 18 -1.22 2.98 20.87
C ALA A 18 -2.46 3.91 20.88
N LEU A 19 -3.32 3.81 19.87
CA LEU A 19 -4.60 4.52 19.76
C LEU A 19 -5.80 3.68 20.25
N GLY A 20 -5.56 2.47 20.77
CA GLY A 20 -6.61 1.52 21.16
C GLY A 20 -7.34 0.89 19.98
N LEU A 21 -6.77 0.97 18.77
CA LEU A 21 -7.31 0.41 17.53
C LEU A 21 -6.59 -0.89 17.16
N ARG A 22 -7.21 -1.68 16.27
CA ARG A 22 -6.62 -2.92 15.73
C ARG A 22 -6.90 -3.06 14.23
N ASP A 23 -5.93 -3.63 13.54
CA ASP A 23 -6.03 -4.02 12.13
C ASP A 23 -6.09 -5.54 11.95
N VAL A 24 -6.37 -5.94 10.71
CA VAL A 24 -6.03 -7.26 10.16
C VAL A 24 -5.06 -7.04 9.01
N GLY A 25 -3.86 -7.59 9.12
CA GLY A 25 -2.84 -7.47 8.08
C GLY A 25 -2.92 -8.53 7.00
N ILE A 26 -2.60 -8.19 5.75
CA ILE A 26 -2.31 -9.13 4.68
C ILE A 26 -0.80 -9.14 4.45
N GLU A 27 -0.17 -10.30 4.64
CA GLU A 27 1.28 -10.49 4.51
C GLU A 27 1.56 -11.84 3.84
N ILE A 28 2.50 -11.89 2.90
CA ILE A 28 2.82 -13.10 2.14
C ILE A 28 3.91 -13.93 2.82
N ASP A 29 4.87 -13.26 3.47
CA ASP A 29 6.03 -13.89 4.08
C ASP A 29 5.66 -14.59 5.39
N GLY A 30 5.94 -15.90 5.46
CA GLY A 30 5.58 -16.73 6.61
C GLY A 30 6.36 -16.39 7.88
N ALA A 31 7.63 -15.98 7.78
CA ALA A 31 8.43 -15.57 8.91
C ALA A 31 7.94 -14.23 9.47
N VAL A 32 7.60 -13.29 8.59
CA VAL A 32 6.99 -12.01 8.99
C VAL A 32 5.63 -12.23 9.65
N CYS A 33 4.79 -13.11 9.10
CA CYS A 33 3.54 -13.51 9.74
C CYS A 33 3.76 -14.09 11.15
N ALA A 34 4.83 -14.88 11.35
CA ALA A 34 5.17 -15.42 12.66
C ALA A 34 5.58 -14.31 13.64
N THR A 35 6.33 -13.30 13.19
CA THR A 35 6.64 -12.09 13.99
C THR A 35 5.38 -11.34 14.38
N ARG A 36 4.48 -11.09 13.43
CA ARG A 36 3.17 -10.44 13.70
C ARG A 36 2.36 -11.22 14.73
N ALA A 37 2.25 -12.55 14.58
CA ALA A 37 1.52 -13.40 15.50
C ALA A 37 2.11 -13.40 16.91
N ALA A 38 3.45 -13.42 17.03
CA ALA A 38 4.14 -13.32 18.31
C ALA A 38 3.89 -11.98 19.02
N ALA A 39 3.67 -10.91 18.26
CA ALA A 39 3.28 -9.59 18.76
C ALA A 39 1.74 -9.45 19.01
N GLY A 40 0.95 -10.50 18.71
CA GLY A 40 -0.50 -10.51 18.91
C GLY A 40 -1.31 -9.89 17.76
N HIS A 41 -0.68 -9.63 16.61
CA HIS A 41 -1.33 -9.00 15.45
C HIS A 41 -2.05 -10.03 14.58
N SER A 42 -3.30 -9.73 14.23
CA SER A 42 -4.09 -10.58 13.32
C SER A 42 -3.58 -10.48 11.89
N THR A 43 -3.41 -11.63 11.23
CA THR A 43 -2.81 -11.69 9.89
C THR A 43 -3.50 -12.72 9.01
N ILE A 44 -3.84 -12.32 7.79
CA ILE A 44 -4.21 -13.18 6.68
C ILE A 44 -2.94 -13.41 5.86
N ARG A 45 -2.43 -14.65 5.86
CA ARG A 45 -1.25 -14.99 5.07
C ARG A 45 -1.64 -15.16 3.60
N ALA A 46 -1.43 -14.13 2.78
CA ALA A 46 -1.80 -14.13 1.37
C ALA A 46 -1.00 -13.11 0.55
N ASP A 47 -1.02 -13.30 -0.77
CA ASP A 47 -0.56 -12.30 -1.73
C ASP A 47 -1.64 -11.23 -1.91
N VAL A 48 -1.31 -9.97 -1.59
CA VAL A 48 -2.20 -8.80 -1.75
C VAL A 48 -2.74 -8.69 -3.17
N ALA A 49 -1.91 -8.98 -4.19
CA ALA A 49 -2.30 -8.84 -5.60
C ALA A 49 -3.32 -9.90 -6.06
N ALA A 50 -3.34 -11.06 -5.40
CA ALA A 50 -4.22 -12.18 -5.70
C ALA A 50 -5.41 -12.32 -4.73
N TYR A 51 -5.38 -11.65 -3.58
CA TYR A 51 -6.41 -11.80 -2.56
C TYR A 51 -7.73 -11.10 -2.98
N PRO A 52 -8.87 -11.81 -2.93
CA PRO A 52 -10.16 -11.30 -3.40
C PRO A 52 -10.76 -10.29 -2.41
N THR A 53 -11.09 -9.10 -2.91
CA THR A 53 -11.67 -8.00 -2.13
C THR A 53 -13.14 -8.20 -1.80
N ALA A 54 -13.89 -8.95 -2.61
CA ALA A 54 -15.33 -9.17 -2.43
C ALA A 54 -15.71 -9.68 -1.03
N GLN A 55 -14.86 -10.49 -0.38
CA GLN A 55 -15.12 -11.04 0.95
C GLN A 55 -15.01 -10.01 2.08
N LEU A 56 -14.37 -8.87 1.80
CA LEU A 56 -14.14 -7.76 2.72
C LEU A 56 -15.15 -6.62 2.54
N GLY A 57 -15.98 -6.68 1.49
CA GLY A 57 -16.96 -5.64 1.15
C GLY A 57 -17.89 -5.30 2.32
N GLY A 58 -18.09 -4.01 2.57
CA GLY A 58 -18.91 -3.49 3.66
C GLY A 58 -18.35 -3.69 5.08
N LYS A 59 -17.16 -4.29 5.23
CA LYS A 59 -16.53 -4.53 6.54
C LYS A 59 -15.34 -3.62 6.82
N VAL A 60 -14.69 -3.10 5.79
CA VAL A 60 -13.46 -2.30 5.90
C VAL A 60 -13.83 -0.83 6.03
N THR A 61 -13.47 -0.25 7.17
CA THR A 61 -13.70 1.17 7.50
C THR A 61 -12.44 2.01 7.32
N GLY A 62 -11.26 1.39 7.44
CA GLY A 62 -9.97 2.03 7.21
C GLY A 62 -9.05 1.13 6.40
N LEU A 63 -8.26 1.72 5.52
CA LEU A 63 -7.25 1.02 4.72
C LEU A 63 -5.89 1.63 4.98
N ILE A 64 -4.94 0.82 5.42
CA ILE A 64 -3.53 1.20 5.50
C ILE A 64 -2.69 0.29 4.62
N GLY A 65 -1.50 0.75 4.26
CA GLY A 65 -0.54 -0.17 3.65
C GLY A 65 0.74 0.48 3.19
N SER A 66 1.76 -0.35 3.09
CA SER A 66 3.11 0.02 2.65
C SER A 66 3.57 -0.95 1.57
N PRO A 67 3.19 -0.71 0.29
CA PRO A 67 3.70 -1.51 -0.83
C PRO A 67 5.24 -1.65 -0.83
N PRO A 68 5.81 -2.64 -1.53
CA PRO A 68 7.25 -2.85 -1.50
C PRO A 68 8.01 -1.77 -2.29
N CYS A 69 8.90 -1.07 -1.57
CA CYS A 69 9.71 0.03 -2.09
C CYS A 69 10.93 -0.36 -2.96
N GLN A 70 11.22 -1.67 -3.06
CA GLN A 70 12.48 -2.21 -3.58
C GLN A 70 12.75 -1.81 -5.03
N THR A 71 11.68 -1.65 -5.80
CA THR A 71 11.67 -1.24 -7.20
C THR A 71 12.05 0.22 -7.42
N PHE A 72 11.65 1.10 -6.51
CA PHE A 72 11.76 2.56 -6.66
C PHE A 72 12.84 3.19 -5.76
N SER A 73 13.36 2.45 -4.77
CA SER A 73 14.35 2.98 -3.84
C SER A 73 15.71 3.26 -4.49
N ALA A 74 16.38 4.30 -4.02
CA ALA A 74 17.73 4.67 -4.47
C ALA A 74 18.80 3.61 -4.13
N ALA A 75 18.53 2.75 -3.14
CA ALA A 75 19.37 1.63 -2.73
C ALA A 75 19.08 0.33 -3.51
N GLY A 76 18.01 0.31 -4.31
CA GLY A 76 17.67 -0.78 -5.23
C GLY A 76 18.26 -0.58 -6.63
N LEU A 77 17.90 -1.49 -7.55
CA LEU A 77 18.39 -1.49 -8.94
C LEU A 77 17.84 -0.34 -9.81
N ARG A 78 16.93 0.51 -9.27
CA ARG A 78 16.17 1.56 -9.98
C ARG A 78 15.39 1.06 -11.20
N ALA A 79 15.22 -0.25 -11.37
CA ALA A 79 14.46 -0.86 -12.45
C ALA A 79 12.98 -0.43 -12.41
N GLY A 80 12.43 -0.11 -11.23
CA GLY A 80 11.07 0.43 -11.12
C GLY A 80 10.89 1.79 -11.79
N ASN A 81 11.95 2.58 -11.99
CA ASN A 81 11.83 3.87 -12.68
C ASN A 81 11.44 3.71 -14.14
N THR A 82 11.84 2.62 -14.79
CA THR A 82 11.39 2.31 -16.16
C THR A 82 9.95 1.77 -16.18
N ASP A 83 9.46 1.27 -15.05
CA ASP A 83 8.10 0.73 -14.90
C ASP A 83 7.09 1.79 -14.43
N LEU A 84 7.55 2.98 -14.03
CA LEU A 84 6.67 4.09 -13.61
C LEU A 84 5.54 4.38 -14.62
N PRO A 85 5.80 4.47 -15.95
CA PRO A 85 4.72 4.67 -16.92
C PRO A 85 3.67 3.57 -16.88
N LEU A 86 4.07 2.31 -16.69
CA LEU A 86 3.15 1.18 -16.56
C LEU A 86 2.33 1.24 -15.26
N CYS A 87 2.93 1.72 -14.17
CA CYS A 87 2.23 1.94 -12.92
C CYS A 87 1.18 3.06 -13.03
N HIS A 88 1.52 4.19 -13.68
CA HIS A 88 0.54 5.25 -13.96
C HIS A 88 -0.60 4.75 -14.84
N GLN A 89 -0.29 3.98 -15.89
CA GLN A 89 -1.30 3.37 -16.75
C GLN A 89 -2.23 2.44 -15.97
N ALA A 90 -1.69 1.58 -15.09
CA ALA A 90 -2.50 0.66 -14.29
C ALA A 90 -3.42 1.40 -13.32
N LEU A 91 -2.96 2.50 -12.70
CA LEU A 91 -3.80 3.34 -11.85
C LEU A 91 -4.99 3.92 -12.64
N ASP A 92 -4.70 4.47 -13.82
CA ASP A 92 -5.68 5.04 -14.73
C ASP A 92 -6.71 4.01 -15.21
N ASP A 93 -6.27 2.79 -15.55
CA ASP A 93 -7.14 1.71 -15.97
C ASP A 93 -8.05 1.23 -14.83
N LEU A 94 -7.50 1.04 -13.63
CA LEU A 94 -8.27 0.67 -12.44
C LEU A 94 -9.35 1.71 -12.13
N ALA A 95 -9.03 3.01 -12.20
CA ALA A 95 -10.00 4.08 -11.96
C ALA A 95 -11.13 4.10 -13.00
N ARG A 96 -10.91 3.56 -14.20
CA ARG A 96 -11.94 3.39 -15.24
C ARG A 96 -12.69 2.06 -15.13
N GLY A 97 -12.38 1.22 -14.15
CA GLY A 97 -12.98 -0.09 -13.96
C GLY A 97 -12.38 -1.18 -14.87
N HIS A 98 -11.19 -0.97 -15.42
CA HIS A 98 -10.47 -1.94 -16.22
C HIS A 98 -9.26 -2.49 -15.45
N ASP A 99 -9.26 -3.78 -15.14
CA ASP A 99 -8.11 -4.40 -14.48
C ASP A 99 -7.09 -4.91 -15.51
N THR A 100 -6.10 -4.09 -15.85
CA THR A 100 -5.04 -4.39 -16.83
C THR A 100 -3.73 -4.85 -16.19
N ARG A 101 -3.69 -4.99 -14.85
CA ARG A 101 -2.46 -5.30 -14.10
C ARG A 101 -1.76 -6.55 -14.61
N ALA A 102 -2.51 -7.62 -14.87
CA ALA A 102 -1.94 -8.89 -15.33
C ALA A 102 -1.20 -8.74 -16.67
N THR A 103 -1.75 -7.94 -17.59
CA THR A 103 -1.14 -7.64 -18.90
C THR A 103 0.04 -6.69 -18.76
N LEU A 104 -0.10 -5.59 -18.02
CA LEU A 104 0.97 -4.61 -17.84
C LEU A 104 2.18 -5.21 -17.10
N ARG A 105 1.95 -6.18 -16.20
CA ARG A 105 2.99 -6.90 -15.48
C ARG A 105 3.98 -7.59 -16.42
N THR A 106 3.56 -8.07 -17.59
CA THR A 106 4.46 -8.75 -18.53
C THR A 106 5.45 -7.79 -19.19
N GLY A 107 5.17 -6.48 -19.15
CA GLY A 107 6.06 -5.43 -19.65
C GLY A 107 6.94 -4.79 -18.58
N CYS A 108 6.75 -5.13 -17.30
CA CYS A 108 7.54 -4.56 -16.21
C CYS A 108 8.93 -5.21 -16.15
N ALA A 109 9.96 -4.41 -15.95
CA ALA A 109 11.32 -4.87 -15.67
C ALA A 109 11.40 -5.61 -14.32
N ASP A 110 10.59 -5.19 -13.34
CA ASP A 110 10.42 -5.90 -12.06
C ASP A 110 8.95 -6.29 -11.87
N SER A 111 8.71 -7.57 -11.61
CA SER A 111 7.37 -8.11 -11.43
C SER A 111 6.61 -7.54 -10.23
N ARG A 112 7.33 -6.89 -9.30
CA ARG A 112 6.77 -6.24 -8.10
C ARG A 112 6.34 -4.80 -8.33
N SER A 113 6.72 -4.17 -9.46
CA SER A 113 6.47 -2.74 -9.70
C SER A 113 5.00 -2.37 -9.56
N LEU A 114 4.09 -3.22 -10.05
CA LEU A 114 2.65 -2.96 -9.97
C LEU A 114 2.04 -3.14 -8.58
N LEU A 115 2.77 -3.67 -7.58
CA LEU A 115 2.23 -3.78 -6.22
C LEU A 115 1.90 -2.41 -5.60
N VAL A 116 2.54 -1.34 -6.08
CA VAL A 116 2.27 0.04 -5.68
C VAL A 116 0.85 0.51 -6.05
N VAL A 117 0.18 -0.17 -6.99
CA VAL A 117 -1.17 0.20 -7.45
C VAL A 117 -2.28 -0.55 -6.71
N GLU A 118 -1.94 -1.63 -5.98
CA GLU A 118 -2.90 -2.44 -5.23
C GLU A 118 -3.74 -1.62 -4.24
N PRO A 119 -3.19 -0.64 -3.49
CA PRO A 119 -4.01 0.15 -2.59
C PRO A 119 -5.18 0.86 -3.27
N LEU A 120 -5.01 1.34 -4.52
CA LEU A 120 -6.11 1.93 -5.27
C LEU A 120 -7.18 0.89 -5.61
N ARG A 121 -6.79 -0.33 -6.03
CA ARG A 121 -7.74 -1.42 -6.29
C ARG A 121 -8.59 -1.73 -5.06
N TYR A 122 -7.96 -1.91 -3.91
CA TYR A 122 -8.67 -2.14 -2.65
C TYR A 122 -9.55 -0.96 -2.26
N ALA A 123 -9.08 0.28 -2.43
CA ALA A 123 -9.87 1.47 -2.11
C ALA A 123 -11.12 1.61 -2.99
N LEU A 124 -11.01 1.34 -4.29
CA LEU A 124 -12.14 1.38 -5.22
C LEU A 124 -13.15 0.27 -4.94
N ASP A 125 -12.68 -0.95 -4.65
CA ASP A 125 -13.54 -2.11 -4.36
C ASP A 125 -14.25 -1.99 -3.00
N LEU A 126 -13.54 -1.52 -1.97
CA LEU A 126 -14.00 -1.59 -0.58
C LEU A 126 -14.60 -0.28 -0.07
N ARG A 127 -14.28 0.85 -0.70
CA ARG A 127 -14.77 2.19 -0.33
C ARG A 127 -14.64 2.48 1.18
N PRO A 128 -13.44 2.31 1.79
CA PRO A 128 -13.23 2.59 3.21
C PRO A 128 -13.50 4.06 3.53
N GLU A 129 -13.73 4.41 4.79
CA GLU A 129 -13.95 5.80 5.20
C GLU A 129 -12.66 6.63 5.12
N TRP A 130 -11.52 6.00 5.38
CA TRP A 130 -10.21 6.65 5.32
C TRP A 130 -9.12 5.70 4.82
N ILE A 131 -8.07 6.30 4.25
CA ILE A 131 -6.94 5.59 3.63
C ILE A 131 -5.64 6.27 4.09
N ALA A 132 -4.64 5.50 4.51
CA ALA A 132 -3.29 6.00 4.79
C ALA A 132 -2.23 5.07 4.18
N LEU A 133 -1.38 5.60 3.30
CA LEU A 133 -0.35 4.84 2.61
C LEU A 133 1.02 5.41 2.93
N GLU A 134 2.03 4.55 3.04
CA GLU A 134 3.42 4.96 3.22
C GLU A 134 4.30 4.31 2.16
N GLU A 135 5.26 5.07 1.66
CA GLU A 135 6.30 4.61 0.75
C GLU A 135 7.51 5.55 0.81
N VAL A 136 8.59 5.22 0.09
CA VAL A 136 9.76 6.09 -0.05
C VAL A 136 9.46 7.34 -0.90
N PRO A 137 10.19 8.46 -0.72
CA PRO A 137 9.90 9.71 -1.43
C PRO A 137 9.93 9.62 -2.96
N ALA A 138 10.64 8.65 -3.53
CA ALA A 138 10.67 8.42 -4.98
C ALA A 138 9.31 8.01 -5.57
N VAL A 139 8.39 7.48 -4.74
CA VAL A 139 7.04 7.05 -5.14
C VAL A 139 6.04 8.22 -5.08
N LEU A 140 6.41 9.38 -4.53
CA LEU A 140 5.51 10.53 -4.38
C LEU A 140 4.72 10.87 -5.66
N PRO A 141 5.29 10.89 -6.88
CA PRO A 141 4.51 11.15 -8.09
C PRO A 141 3.38 10.15 -8.35
N LEU A 142 3.57 8.87 -8.00
CA LEU A 142 2.53 7.86 -8.07
C LEU A 142 1.48 8.06 -6.98
N PHE A 143 1.87 8.43 -5.76
CA PHE A 143 0.92 8.70 -4.68
C PHE A 143 0.11 9.97 -4.92
N GLU A 144 0.70 11.00 -5.53
CA GLU A 144 -0.03 12.17 -6.04
C GLU A 144 -1.04 11.77 -7.13
N HIS A 145 -0.68 10.82 -8.00
CA HIS A 145 -1.63 10.27 -8.98
C HIS A 145 -2.77 9.53 -8.28
N THR A 146 -2.47 8.60 -7.38
CA THR A 146 -3.46 7.87 -6.58
C THR A 146 -4.37 8.84 -5.82
N ALA A 147 -3.82 9.89 -5.22
CA ALA A 147 -4.58 10.93 -4.53
C ALA A 147 -5.56 11.65 -5.47
N ARG A 148 -5.14 12.03 -6.69
CA ARG A 148 -6.06 12.61 -7.70
C ARG A 148 -7.22 11.67 -8.06
N LEU A 149 -6.93 10.37 -8.22
CA LEU A 149 -7.94 9.37 -8.57
C LEU A 149 -8.91 9.13 -7.40
N LEU A 150 -8.40 9.05 -6.17
CA LEU A 150 -9.23 8.97 -4.96
C LEU A 150 -10.07 10.23 -4.76
N ALA A 151 -9.53 11.41 -5.05
CA ALA A 151 -10.28 12.66 -5.01
C ALA A 151 -11.45 12.66 -6.00
N ALA A 152 -11.22 12.20 -7.24
CA ALA A 152 -12.28 11.99 -8.23
C ALA A 152 -13.31 10.95 -7.76
N ALA A 153 -12.89 9.99 -6.93
CA ALA A 153 -13.75 9.00 -6.31
C ALA A 153 -14.44 9.51 -5.01
N GLY A 154 -14.29 10.79 -4.65
CA GLY A 154 -15.01 11.43 -3.53
C GLY A 154 -14.24 11.53 -2.21
N TYR A 155 -12.95 11.21 -2.18
CA TYR A 155 -12.11 11.40 -0.99
C TYR A 155 -11.54 12.82 -0.91
N SER A 156 -11.27 13.29 0.30
CA SER A 156 -10.34 14.42 0.52
C SER A 156 -8.93 13.86 0.65
N THR A 157 -7.97 14.39 -0.09
CA THR A 157 -6.65 13.77 -0.22
C THR A 157 -5.51 14.74 0.03
N TRP A 158 -4.42 14.21 0.59
CA TRP A 158 -3.13 14.88 0.71
C TRP A 158 -2.01 13.87 0.49
N ALA A 159 -0.95 14.28 -0.18
CA ALA A 159 0.28 13.50 -0.34
C ALA A 159 1.48 14.42 -0.10
N GLY A 160 2.50 13.92 0.57
CA GLY A 160 3.69 14.69 0.90
C GLY A 160 4.73 13.83 1.61
N VAL A 161 5.86 14.45 1.95
CA VAL A 161 6.99 13.78 2.60
C VAL A 161 7.11 14.23 4.04
N LEU A 162 7.17 13.26 4.95
CA LEU A 162 7.42 13.46 6.38
C LEU A 162 8.79 12.87 6.76
N ASN A 163 9.44 13.44 7.77
CA ASN A 163 10.69 12.91 8.31
C ASN A 163 10.46 12.46 9.75
N ALA A 164 10.79 11.20 10.06
CA ALA A 164 10.66 10.64 11.40
C ALA A 164 11.36 11.48 12.50
N ALA A 165 12.46 12.17 12.14
CA ALA A 165 13.19 13.07 13.03
C ALA A 165 12.33 14.23 13.57
N ASP A 166 11.34 14.68 12.80
CA ASP A 166 10.44 15.77 13.20
C ASP A 166 9.36 15.30 14.18
N PHE A 167 9.26 13.98 14.42
CA PHE A 167 8.27 13.34 15.29
C PHE A 167 8.93 12.61 16.47
N GLY A 168 10.12 13.05 16.90
CA GLY A 168 10.77 12.58 18.13
C GLY A 168 11.55 11.28 17.99
N LEU A 169 11.74 10.76 16.77
CA LEU A 169 12.62 9.61 16.54
C LEU A 169 14.03 10.08 16.18
N PRO A 170 15.10 9.57 16.81
CA PRO A 170 16.48 9.93 16.48
C PRO A 170 16.95 9.24 15.18
N GLN A 171 16.19 9.38 14.09
CA GLN A 171 16.44 8.74 12.82
C GLN A 171 16.01 9.65 11.66
N THR A 172 16.94 9.94 10.76
CA THR A 172 16.63 10.58 9.47
C THR A 172 16.00 9.55 8.54
N ARG A 173 14.65 9.47 8.56
CA ARG A 173 13.87 8.57 7.72
C ARG A 173 12.74 9.37 7.08
N ARG A 174 12.92 9.70 5.81
CA ARG A 174 11.93 10.39 5.00
C ARG A 174 11.03 9.38 4.30
N ARG A 175 9.73 9.60 4.37
CA ARG A 175 8.67 8.85 3.70
C ARG A 175 7.72 9.84 3.09
#